data_AF-A0A3D8VA99-F1
#
_entry.id   AF-A0A3D8VA99-F1
#
_cell.length_a   1.000
_cell.length_b   1.000
_cell.length_c   1.000
_cell.angle_alpha   90.00
_cell.angle_beta   90.00
_cell.angle_gamma   90.00
#
_symmetry.space_group_name_H-M   'P 1'
#
loop_
_entity.id
_entity.type
_entity.pdbx_description
1 polymer ?
#
loop_
_entity_poly.entity_id
_entity_poly.type
_entity_poly.pdbx_seq_one_letter_code
_entity_poly.pdbx_strand_id
1 'polypeptide(L)'
;MRRLLTALLVSSLLALAACAPHSENAIAATPAADAAQATAPQPTRARAPEPAPKERQAEPAGTPVKLDFSCKTDADCAVKNVGNCCGAKPACVNANSPTDPEGVKAECARKGMMAMCGFKAIEGCTCEQGQCKDKIAEVEAVH
;
A
#
# COMPACT_ATOMS: atom_id res chain seq x y z
N MET A 1 -1.03 5.02 59.29
CA MET A 1 -0.44 5.60 58.06
C MET A 1 0.90 4.98 57.65
N ARG A 2 1.86 4.75 58.56
CA ARG A 2 3.18 4.15 58.21
C ARG A 2 3.13 2.70 57.68
N ARG A 3 2.14 1.90 58.10
CA ARG A 3 1.90 0.53 57.58
C ARG A 3 1.19 0.48 56.22
N LEU A 4 0.50 1.56 55.83
CA LEU A 4 -0.14 1.68 54.51
C LEU A 4 0.88 2.08 53.44
N LEU A 5 1.89 2.90 53.80
CA LEU A 5 3.00 3.22 52.89
C LEU A 5 3.88 1.99 52.56
N THR A 6 4.07 1.06 53.50
CA THR A 6 4.85 -0.16 53.23
C THR A 6 4.12 -1.14 52.31
N ALA A 7 2.78 -1.13 52.28
CA ALA A 7 2.00 -1.98 51.37
C ALA A 7 2.00 -1.45 49.92
N LEU A 8 2.05 -0.12 49.74
CA LEU A 8 2.10 0.52 48.42
C LEU A 8 3.47 0.37 47.74
N LEU A 9 4.58 0.35 48.49
CA LEU A 9 5.92 0.19 47.92
C LEU A 9 6.25 -1.22 47.42
N VAL A 10 5.61 -2.27 47.97
CA VAL A 10 5.83 -3.67 47.55
C VAL A 10 5.06 -4.01 46.28
N SER A 11 3.96 -3.29 45.97
CA SER A 11 3.16 -3.54 44.77
C SER A 11 3.75 -2.94 43.48
N SER A 12 4.69 -1.99 43.60
CA SER A 12 5.28 -1.29 42.44
C SER A 12 6.56 -1.92 41.88
N LEU A 13 7.09 -3.00 42.48
CA LEU A 13 8.36 -3.61 42.06
C LEU A 13 8.23 -4.95 41.30
N LEU A 14 7.01 -5.44 41.01
CA LEU A 14 6.79 -6.73 40.34
C LEU A 14 6.18 -6.63 38.92
N ALA A 15 6.48 -5.56 38.17
CA ALA A 15 5.97 -5.39 36.80
C ALA A 15 7.05 -5.02 35.75
N LEU A 16 8.32 -5.34 36.00
CA LEU A 16 9.39 -5.21 35.00
C LEU A 16 10.19 -6.52 34.87
N ALA A 17 9.64 -7.51 34.16
CA ALA A 17 10.40 -8.54 33.43
C ALA A 17 9.46 -9.61 32.85
N ALA A 18 8.98 -9.45 31.61
CA ALA A 18 8.60 -10.58 30.75
C ALA A 18 8.22 -10.11 29.32
N CYS A 19 9.21 -9.78 28.51
CA CYS A 19 9.09 -9.90 27.04
C CYS A 19 10.36 -10.60 26.56
N ALA A 20 10.39 -11.93 26.68
CA ALA A 20 11.33 -12.77 25.92
C ALA A 20 10.62 -13.24 24.64
N PRO A 21 11.22 -13.11 23.46
CA PRO A 21 10.68 -13.68 22.23
C PRO A 21 10.87 -15.21 22.28
N HIS A 22 9.76 -15.96 22.35
CA HIS A 22 9.78 -17.39 22.06
C HIS A 22 9.88 -17.57 20.53
N SER A 23 11.03 -18.01 20.06
CA SER A 23 11.22 -18.57 18.72
C SER A 23 11.81 -19.96 18.89
N GLU A 24 10.93 -20.96 19.02
CA GLU A 24 11.33 -22.36 19.03
C GLU A 24 10.24 -23.18 18.35
N ASN A 25 10.22 -23.14 17.02
CA ASN A 25 9.41 -24.06 16.23
C ASN A 25 10.29 -25.28 15.89
N ALA A 26 10.56 -26.08 16.91
CA ALA A 26 11.11 -27.42 16.75
C ALA A 26 9.97 -28.34 16.28
N ILE A 27 9.95 -28.63 14.97
CA ILE A 27 9.03 -29.63 14.42
C ILE A 27 9.60 -31.00 14.82
N ALA A 28 9.05 -31.55 15.89
CA ALA A 28 9.25 -32.93 16.30
C ALA A 28 8.67 -33.85 15.22
N ALA A 29 9.54 -34.70 14.66
CA ALA A 29 9.16 -35.78 13.78
C ALA A 29 8.47 -36.89 14.59
N THR A 30 7.24 -37.24 14.20
CA THR A 30 6.61 -38.54 14.51
C THR A 30 6.56 -39.37 13.23
N PRO A 31 6.88 -40.68 13.30
CA PRO A 31 6.81 -41.55 12.14
C PRO A 31 5.38 -42.07 11.96
N ALA A 32 4.84 -41.96 10.76
CA ALA A 32 3.67 -42.72 10.33
C ALA A 32 4.08 -43.59 9.15
N ALA A 33 4.00 -44.90 9.36
CA ALA A 33 4.16 -45.90 8.34
C ALA A 33 2.95 -45.91 7.38
N ASP A 34 3.26 -46.25 6.14
CA ASP A 34 2.43 -46.97 5.17
C ASP A 34 1.20 -46.27 4.56
N ALA A 35 1.38 -45.80 3.32
CA ALA A 35 0.55 -46.21 2.19
C ALA A 35 1.24 -45.80 0.88
N ALA A 36 1.87 -46.77 0.22
CA ALA A 36 2.36 -46.62 -1.14
C ALA A 36 1.18 -46.42 -2.11
N GLN A 37 1.07 -45.23 -2.70
CA GLN A 37 0.32 -45.03 -3.93
C GLN A 37 1.28 -44.52 -5.00
N ALA A 38 1.69 -45.44 -5.87
CA ALA A 38 2.46 -45.15 -7.05
C ALA A 38 1.62 -44.31 -8.03
N THR A 39 1.86 -43.00 -8.06
CA THR A 39 1.47 -42.15 -9.17
C THR A 39 2.75 -41.79 -9.92
N ALA A 40 2.80 -42.15 -11.21
CA ALA A 40 3.95 -41.92 -12.08
C ALA A 40 4.40 -40.44 -12.07
N PRO A 41 5.71 -40.14 -12.14
CA PRO A 41 6.18 -38.76 -12.24
C PRO A 41 5.74 -38.15 -13.57
N GLN A 42 4.91 -37.11 -13.52
CA GLN A 42 4.72 -36.24 -14.67
C GLN A 42 6.03 -35.50 -14.95
N PRO A 43 6.51 -35.46 -16.20
CA PRO A 43 7.70 -34.68 -16.54
C PRO A 43 7.39 -33.20 -16.34
N THR A 44 8.04 -32.58 -15.36
CA THR A 44 8.05 -31.13 -15.17
C THR A 44 8.64 -30.49 -16.42
N ARG A 45 7.77 -30.02 -17.33
CA ARG A 45 8.21 -29.19 -18.45
C ARG A 45 8.73 -27.89 -17.85
N ALA A 46 10.04 -27.69 -17.88
CA ALA A 46 10.67 -26.44 -17.50
C ALA A 46 9.97 -25.30 -18.26
N ARG A 47 9.34 -24.37 -17.53
CA ARG A 47 8.75 -23.17 -18.13
C ARG A 47 9.90 -22.33 -18.66
N ALA A 48 9.92 -22.13 -19.98
CA ALA A 48 10.86 -21.22 -20.62
C ALA A 48 10.76 -19.84 -19.95
N PRO A 49 11.87 -19.11 -19.79
CA PRO A 49 11.84 -17.77 -19.21
C PRO A 49 10.93 -16.89 -20.05
N GLU A 50 9.92 -16.32 -19.41
CA GLU A 50 9.04 -15.32 -20.00
C GLU A 50 9.92 -14.12 -20.39
N PRO A 51 9.81 -13.57 -21.61
CA PRO A 51 10.60 -12.42 -22.00
C PRO A 51 10.29 -11.25 -21.06
N ALA A 52 11.35 -10.59 -20.57
CA ALA A 52 11.23 -9.44 -19.69
C ALA A 52 10.29 -8.38 -20.30
N PRO A 53 9.49 -7.67 -19.47
CA PRO A 53 8.64 -6.59 -19.95
C PRO A 53 9.49 -5.57 -20.71
N LYS A 54 9.19 -5.36 -22.01
CA LYS A 54 9.79 -4.27 -22.78
C LYS A 54 9.52 -2.97 -22.04
N GLU A 55 10.58 -2.28 -21.61
CA GLU A 55 10.50 -0.90 -21.15
C GLU A 55 9.74 -0.09 -22.20
N ARG A 56 8.57 0.41 -21.81
CA ARG A 56 7.73 1.23 -22.67
C ARG A 56 8.48 2.55 -22.84
N GLN A 57 9.09 2.73 -24.01
CA GLN A 57 9.76 3.98 -24.38
C GLN A 57 8.79 5.14 -24.11
N ALA A 58 9.21 6.10 -23.28
CA ALA A 58 8.42 7.27 -22.99
C ALA A 58 8.19 8.05 -24.30
N GLU A 59 6.94 8.09 -24.75
CA GLU A 59 6.53 8.96 -25.85
C GLU A 59 6.79 10.43 -25.48
N PRO A 60 7.11 11.29 -26.46
CA PRO A 60 7.37 12.70 -26.21
C PRO A 60 6.16 13.34 -25.52
N ALA A 61 6.42 14.20 -24.53
CA ALA A 61 5.41 14.89 -23.75
C ALA A 61 4.46 15.68 -24.67
N GLY A 62 3.31 15.07 -24.96
CA GLY A 62 2.21 15.66 -25.70
C GLY A 62 1.43 16.66 -24.84
N THR A 63 0.36 17.21 -25.42
CA THR A 63 -0.58 18.12 -24.77
C THR A 63 -0.93 17.65 -23.35
N PRO A 64 -1.01 18.56 -22.35
CA PRO A 64 -1.34 18.19 -20.98
C PRO A 64 -2.59 17.32 -20.91
N VAL A 65 -2.47 16.14 -20.31
CA VAL A 65 -3.58 15.21 -20.15
C VAL A 65 -4.64 15.84 -19.25
N LYS A 66 -5.86 15.97 -19.78
CA LYS A 66 -7.01 16.43 -19.00
C LYS A 66 -7.56 15.27 -18.19
N LEU A 67 -7.51 15.40 -16.87
CA LEU A 67 -8.16 14.46 -15.96
C LEU A 67 -9.69 14.61 -16.04
N ASP A 68 -10.37 13.48 -15.98
CA ASP A 68 -11.82 13.39 -15.85
C ASP A 68 -12.18 13.00 -14.42
N PHE A 69 -13.03 13.81 -13.79
CA PHE A 69 -13.53 13.58 -12.45
C PHE A 69 -15.02 13.22 -12.43
N SER A 70 -15.67 13.12 -13.58
CA SER A 70 -17.10 12.83 -13.64
C SER A 70 -17.41 11.41 -13.15
N CYS A 71 -18.56 11.24 -12.50
CA CYS A 71 -19.03 9.93 -12.03
C CYS A 71 -20.54 9.91 -11.91
N LYS A 72 -21.13 8.70 -11.89
CA LYS A 72 -22.51 8.47 -11.51
C LYS A 72 -22.61 7.77 -10.16
N THR A 73 -21.64 6.92 -9.86
CA THR A 73 -21.55 6.11 -8.64
C THR A 73 -20.12 6.04 -8.15
N ASP A 74 -19.91 5.65 -6.88
CA ASP A 74 -18.58 5.43 -6.30
C ASP A 74 -17.72 4.45 -7.14
N ALA A 75 -18.35 3.47 -7.80
CA ALA A 75 -17.67 2.48 -8.63
C ALA A 75 -17.07 3.05 -9.92
N ASP A 76 -17.51 4.24 -10.34
CA ASP A 76 -16.91 4.93 -11.50
C ASP A 76 -15.58 5.61 -11.14
N CYS A 77 -15.26 5.72 -9.84
CA CYS A 77 -14.07 6.40 -9.36
C CYS A 77 -12.98 5.40 -8.97
N ALA A 78 -11.73 5.75 -9.28
CA ALA A 78 -10.57 4.97 -8.87
C ALA A 78 -9.45 5.90 -8.38
N VAL A 79 -8.67 5.41 -7.42
CA VAL A 79 -7.42 6.06 -7.02
C VAL A 79 -6.41 5.80 -8.13
N LYS A 80 -5.99 6.86 -8.82
CA LYS A 80 -4.97 6.81 -9.87
C LYS A 80 -3.82 7.76 -9.53
N ASN A 81 -2.62 7.42 -10.00
CA ASN A 81 -1.50 8.34 -9.91
C ASN A 81 -1.63 9.41 -11.00
N VAL A 82 -1.99 10.62 -10.60
CA VAL A 82 -2.13 11.76 -11.52
C VAL A 82 -0.82 12.52 -11.74
N GLY A 83 0.18 12.25 -10.90
CA GLY A 83 1.46 12.96 -10.90
C GLY A 83 1.36 14.40 -10.38
N ASN A 84 2.49 14.89 -9.87
CA ASN A 84 2.74 16.31 -9.57
C ASN A 84 4.25 16.56 -9.60
N CYS A 85 4.69 17.81 -9.46
CA CYS A 85 6.12 18.14 -9.38
C CYS A 85 6.86 17.57 -8.16
N CYS A 86 6.14 16.91 -7.25
CA CYS A 86 6.72 16.16 -6.15
C CYS A 86 6.80 14.64 -6.39
N GLY A 87 6.47 14.17 -7.59
CA GLY A 87 6.42 12.75 -7.94
C GLY A 87 5.00 12.20 -7.93
N ALA A 88 4.83 11.00 -7.34
CA ALA A 88 3.55 10.32 -7.32
C ALA A 88 2.51 11.11 -6.51
N LYS A 89 1.33 11.27 -7.10
CA LYS A 89 0.19 11.92 -6.46
C LYS A 89 -1.03 11.02 -6.69
N PRO A 90 -1.38 10.15 -5.73
CA PRO A 90 -2.64 9.41 -5.81
C PRO A 90 -3.80 10.41 -5.68
N ALA A 91 -4.85 10.23 -6.48
CA ALA A 91 -6.08 11.02 -6.43
C ALA A 91 -7.25 10.22 -6.98
N CYS A 92 -8.45 10.47 -6.48
CA CYS A 92 -9.68 9.94 -7.04
C CYS A 92 -10.08 10.67 -8.32
N VAL A 93 -10.11 9.93 -9.41
CA VAL A 93 -10.56 10.38 -10.73
C VAL A 93 -11.50 9.31 -11.30
N ASN A 94 -12.19 9.61 -12.41
CA ASN A 94 -12.92 8.56 -13.12
C ASN A 94 -11.96 7.41 -13.47
N ALA A 95 -12.40 6.17 -13.31
CA ALA A 95 -11.59 4.98 -13.60
C ALA A 95 -11.04 5.00 -15.04
N ASN A 96 -11.82 5.55 -15.98
CA ASN A 96 -11.46 5.70 -17.38
C ASN A 96 -10.69 6.99 -17.69
N SER A 97 -10.50 7.89 -16.71
CA SER A 97 -9.72 9.11 -16.89
C SER A 97 -8.31 8.78 -17.36
N PRO A 98 -7.77 9.44 -18.39
CA PRO A 98 -6.34 9.33 -18.69
C PRO A 98 -5.51 9.94 -17.55
N THR A 99 -4.27 9.47 -17.40
CA THR A 99 -3.28 9.98 -16.45
C THR A 99 -1.90 9.92 -17.08
N ASP A 100 -1.05 10.92 -16.83
CA ASP A 100 0.33 10.95 -17.33
C ASP A 100 1.31 11.46 -16.25
N PRO A 101 1.61 10.64 -15.23
CA PRO A 101 2.50 11.05 -14.16
C PRO A 101 3.94 11.27 -14.64
N GLU A 102 4.39 10.58 -15.69
CA GLU A 102 5.74 10.73 -16.23
C GLU A 102 5.87 12.01 -17.06
N GLY A 103 4.88 12.38 -17.87
CA GLY A 103 4.86 13.66 -18.57
C GLY A 103 4.80 14.85 -17.61
N VAL A 104 4.01 14.75 -16.53
CA VAL A 104 4.00 15.75 -15.45
C VAL A 104 5.40 15.88 -14.82
N LYS A 105 6.03 14.76 -14.47
CA LYS A 105 7.39 14.75 -13.90
C LYS A 105 8.41 15.37 -14.85
N ALA A 106 8.35 15.04 -16.14
CA ALA A 106 9.24 15.60 -17.16
C ALA A 106 9.07 17.12 -17.32
N GLU A 107 7.83 17.62 -17.32
CA GLU A 107 7.56 19.06 -17.36
C GLU A 107 8.11 19.77 -16.11
N CYS A 108 7.88 19.20 -14.92
CA CYS A 108 8.36 19.77 -13.66
C CYS A 108 9.89 19.81 -13.60
N ALA A 109 10.57 18.78 -14.10
CA ALA A 109 12.04 18.76 -14.23
C ALA A 109 12.52 19.86 -15.19
N ARG A 110 11.88 19.99 -16.37
CA ARG A 110 12.20 21.04 -17.36
C ARG A 110 12.04 22.46 -16.79
N LYS A 111 11.06 22.66 -15.91
CA LYS A 111 10.78 23.97 -15.28
C LYS A 111 11.53 24.19 -13.97
N GLY A 112 12.34 23.23 -13.50
CA GLY A 112 13.04 23.34 -12.22
C GLY A 112 12.11 23.39 -11.00
N MET A 113 10.89 22.85 -11.11
CA MET A 113 9.85 22.90 -10.06
C MET A 113 9.80 21.62 -9.21
N MET A 114 10.76 20.72 -9.38
CA MET A 114 10.80 19.47 -8.62
C MET A 114 10.98 19.78 -7.12
N ALA A 115 10.11 19.22 -6.29
CA ALA A 115 10.12 19.42 -4.84
C ALA A 115 9.80 18.11 -4.10
N MET A 116 9.82 18.15 -2.77
CA MET A 116 9.36 17.05 -1.92
C MET A 116 7.99 17.41 -1.34
N CYS A 117 7.01 16.53 -1.48
CA CYS A 117 5.67 16.71 -0.90
C CYS A 117 5.31 15.50 -0.02
N GLY A 118 4.55 15.75 1.04
CA GLY A 118 3.73 14.73 1.68
C GLY A 118 2.36 14.65 1.02
N PHE A 119 1.79 13.45 0.93
CA PHE A 119 0.39 13.25 0.55
C PHE A 119 -0.34 12.52 1.66
N LYS A 120 -1.63 12.84 1.82
CA LYS A 120 -2.51 12.12 2.75
C LYS A 120 -2.84 10.76 2.15
N ALA A 121 -2.99 9.74 3.00
CA ALA A 121 -3.48 8.44 2.57
C ALA A 121 -4.95 8.56 2.14
N ILE A 122 -5.25 8.12 0.93
CA ILE A 122 -6.61 8.03 0.42
C ILE A 122 -7.10 6.62 0.75
N GLU A 123 -8.18 6.51 1.53
CA GLU A 123 -8.79 5.23 1.91
C GLU A 123 -9.74 4.70 0.83
N GLY A 124 -10.27 5.59 0.00
CA GLY A 124 -11.12 5.21 -1.12
C GLY A 124 -11.63 6.43 -1.88
N CYS A 125 -12.53 6.18 -2.83
CA CYS A 125 -13.17 7.22 -3.62
C CYS A 125 -14.67 7.27 -3.34
N THR A 126 -15.23 8.46 -3.48
CA THR A 126 -16.67 8.72 -3.41
C THR A 126 -17.11 9.48 -4.65
N CYS A 127 -18.32 9.23 -5.14
CA CYS A 127 -18.96 10.06 -6.14
C CYS A 127 -19.89 11.07 -5.48
N GLU A 128 -19.43 12.31 -5.35
CA GLU A 128 -20.19 13.40 -4.74
C GLU A 128 -20.57 14.43 -5.79
N GLN A 129 -21.86 14.68 -5.95
CA GLN A 129 -22.39 15.67 -6.90
C GLN A 129 -21.88 15.46 -8.33
N GLY A 130 -21.76 14.19 -8.74
CA GLY A 130 -21.23 13.81 -10.05
C GLY A 130 -19.72 14.02 -10.21
N GLN A 131 -18.98 14.17 -9.12
CA GLN A 131 -17.53 14.31 -9.09
C GLN A 131 -16.86 13.30 -8.17
N CYS A 132 -15.79 12.65 -8.64
CA CYS A 132 -14.93 11.82 -7.83
C CYS A 132 -14.20 12.68 -6.78
N LYS A 133 -14.31 12.32 -5.51
CA LYS A 133 -13.60 12.93 -4.38
C LYS A 133 -12.84 11.87 -3.60
N ASP A 134 -11.79 12.32 -2.93
CA ASP A 134 -10.98 11.49 -2.03
C ASP A 134 -11.73 11.25 -0.72
N LYS A 135 -11.85 10.00 -0.29
CA LYS A 135 -12.15 9.63 1.10
C LYS A 135 -10.82 9.53 1.83
N ILE A 136 -10.56 10.44 2.76
CA ILE A 136 -9.32 10.47 3.55
C ILE A 136 -9.61 9.88 4.92
N ALA A 137 -8.65 9.11 5.45
CA ALA A 137 -8.68 8.66 6.84
C ALA A 137 -8.89 9.86 7.77
N GLU A 138 -10.02 9.94 8.46
CA GLU A 138 -10.23 10.89 9.53
C GLU A 138 -9.26 10.53 10.66
N VAL A 139 -8.14 11.24 10.74
CA VAL A 139 -7.34 11.27 11.96
C VAL A 139 -8.15 12.14 12.91
N GLU A 140 -8.85 11.51 13.88
CA GLU A 140 -9.63 12.18 14.91
C GLU A 140 -8.96 13.50 15.30
N ALA A 141 -9.62 14.61 14.97
CA ALA A 141 -9.28 15.91 15.49
C ALA A 141 -9.67 15.91 16.97
N VAL A 142 -8.80 15.37 17.81
CA VAL A 142 -8.87 15.53 19.27
C VAL A 142 -8.63 17.02 19.56
N HIS A 143 -9.72 17.75 19.76
CA HIS A 143 -9.74 19.06 20.42
C HIS A 143 -10.29 18.90 21.83
#